data_AF-U1YLK8-F1
#
_entry.id   AF-U1YLK8-F1
#
_cell.length_a   1.000
_cell.length_b   1.000
_cell.length_c   1.000
_cell.angle_alpha   90.00
_cell.angle_beta   90.00
_cell.angle_gamma   90.00
#
_symmetry.space_group_name_H-M   'P 1'
#
loop_
_entity.id
_entity.type
_entity.pdbx_description
1 polymer ?
#
loop_
_entity_poly.entity_id
_entity_poly.type
_entity_poly.pdbx_seq_one_letter_code
_entity_poly.pdbx_strand_id
1 'polypeptide(L)'
;MSVLDKQEITLIISNLIMKIIEQHSPYQWVKTEEAFPHPYKLDRISYDYSGEVKLMTKEEFQEIVANLGKKEWYSSKLEELLESLYINQWTATYVSNCGKSWINYMNLLQDKFDEWKYKHFQLYDEDGNEVNEGLEDRLNQILYDFIENTSHEIYSKKILKKWG
;
A
#
# COMPACT_ATOMS: atom_id res chain seq x y z
N MET A 1 6.59 30.00 5.86
CA MET A 1 7.06 28.63 5.55
C MET A 1 7.57 28.63 4.13
N SER A 2 8.84 28.30 3.89
CA SER A 2 9.30 28.03 2.52
C SER A 2 8.51 26.83 2.02
N VAL A 3 7.93 26.95 0.82
CA VAL A 3 7.38 25.80 0.10
C VAL A 3 8.52 24.79 0.02
N LEU A 4 8.42 23.65 0.72
CA LEU A 4 9.39 22.56 0.58
C LEU A 4 9.54 22.26 -0.91
N ASP A 5 10.78 22.12 -1.36
CA ASP A 5 11.03 21.83 -2.77
C ASP A 5 10.42 20.46 -3.09
N LYS A 6 9.80 20.32 -4.27
CA LYS A 6 9.26 19.04 -4.75
C LYS A 6 10.32 17.94 -4.63
N GLN A 7 11.59 18.28 -4.84
CA GLN A 7 12.72 17.36 -4.70
C GLN A 7 12.93 16.84 -3.26
N GLU A 8 12.69 17.68 -2.25
CA GLU A 8 12.79 17.27 -0.85
C GLU A 8 11.68 16.29 -0.50
N ILE A 9 10.47 16.55 -0.99
CA ILE A 9 9.30 15.70 -0.74
C ILE A 9 9.46 14.34 -1.45
N THR A 10 9.95 14.30 -2.68
CA THR A 10 10.21 13.03 -3.38
C THR A 10 11.29 12.19 -2.69
N LEU A 11 12.32 12.84 -2.11
CA LEU A 11 13.31 12.15 -1.29
C LEU A 11 12.69 11.57 -0.02
N ILE A 12 11.77 12.29 0.62
CA ILE A 12 11.01 11.80 1.78
C ILE A 12 10.19 10.57 1.40
N ILE A 13 9.42 10.62 0.31
CA ILE A 13 8.63 9.48 -0.19
C ILE A 13 9.54 8.28 -0.46
N SER A 14 10.66 8.47 -1.16
CA SER A 14 11.63 7.39 -1.42
C SER A 14 12.15 6.75 -0.12
N ASN A 15 12.47 7.57 0.88
CA ASN A 15 12.92 7.11 2.19
C ASN A 15 11.82 6.36 2.97
N LEU A 16 10.55 6.76 2.83
CA LEU A 16 9.42 6.05 3.41
C LEU A 16 9.30 4.64 2.82
N ILE A 17 9.38 4.51 1.49
CA ILE A 17 9.37 3.20 0.81
C ILE A 17 10.54 2.35 1.31
N MET A 18 11.76 2.91 1.40
CA MET A 18 12.93 2.19 1.92
C MET A 18 12.71 1.68 3.34
N LYS A 19 12.13 2.51 4.22
CA LYS A 19 11.80 2.11 5.61
C LYS A 19 10.75 1.00 5.64
N ILE A 20 9.71 1.07 4.82
CA ILE A 20 8.69 0.03 4.71
C ILE A 20 9.35 -1.30 4.29
N ILE A 21 10.17 -1.26 3.25
CA ILE A 21 10.91 -2.44 2.78
C ILE A 21 11.80 -3.01 3.88
N GLU A 22 12.47 -2.18 4.68
CA GLU A 22 13.31 -2.65 5.78
C GLU A 22 12.48 -3.32 6.88
N GLN A 23 11.39 -2.68 7.31
CA GLN A 23 10.58 -3.08 8.45
C GLN A 23 9.72 -4.32 8.21
N HIS A 24 9.32 -4.58 6.97
CA HIS A 24 8.32 -5.61 6.68
C HIS A 24 8.87 -6.68 5.73
N SER A 25 8.62 -7.95 6.03
CA SER A 25 8.82 -9.03 5.06
C SER A 25 7.66 -9.04 4.06
N PRO A 26 7.91 -9.28 2.76
CA PRO A 26 6.85 -9.33 1.76
C PRO A 26 6.04 -10.63 1.87
N TYR A 27 4.73 -10.49 1.83
CA TYR A 27 3.78 -11.58 1.72
C TYR A 27 3.04 -11.46 0.39
N GLN A 28 2.56 -12.59 -0.12
CA GLN A 28 1.66 -12.63 -1.26
C GLN A 28 0.25 -12.93 -0.78
N TRP A 29 -0.75 -12.32 -1.42
CA TRP A 29 -2.13 -12.68 -1.21
C TRP A 29 -2.48 -13.97 -1.96
N VAL A 30 -3.26 -14.84 -1.31
CA VAL A 30 -3.71 -16.12 -1.82
C VAL A 30 -5.22 -16.19 -1.68
N LYS A 31 -5.90 -16.53 -2.77
CA LYS A 31 -7.34 -16.73 -2.76
C LYS A 31 -7.69 -17.91 -1.85
N THR A 32 -8.57 -17.69 -0.90
CA THR A 32 -9.21 -18.72 -0.07
C THR A 32 -10.73 -18.55 -0.11
N GLU A 33 -11.45 -19.61 0.24
CA GLU A 33 -12.92 -19.61 0.35
C GLU A 33 -13.27 -20.21 1.72
N GLU A 34 -13.61 -19.36 2.68
CA GLU A 34 -13.88 -19.76 4.07
C GLU A 34 -15.39 -19.84 4.32
N ALA A 35 -15.91 -21.04 4.57
CA ALA A 35 -17.34 -21.26 4.79
C ALA A 35 -17.79 -20.79 6.19
N PHE A 36 -18.93 -20.10 6.26
CA PHE A 36 -19.57 -19.71 7.53
C PHE A 36 -21.11 -19.84 7.47
N PRO A 37 -21.79 -20.08 8.61
CA PRO A 37 -23.26 -20.13 8.63
C PRO A 37 -23.88 -18.79 8.24
N HIS A 38 -24.90 -18.80 7.37
CA HIS A 38 -25.56 -17.57 6.95
C HIS A 38 -26.30 -16.93 8.14
N PRO A 39 -26.07 -15.63 8.45
CA PRO A 39 -26.52 -15.01 9.70
C PRO A 39 -28.05 -15.00 9.87
N TYR A 40 -28.80 -15.04 8.77
CA TYR A 40 -30.27 -15.02 8.76
C TYR A 40 -30.93 -16.31 8.24
N LYS A 41 -30.17 -17.33 7.87
CA LYS A 41 -30.71 -18.56 7.23
C LYS A 41 -29.94 -19.77 7.75
N LEU A 42 -30.48 -20.43 8.77
CA LEU A 42 -29.85 -21.54 9.50
C LEU A 42 -29.41 -22.70 8.60
N ASP A 43 -30.10 -22.95 7.47
CA ASP A 43 -29.78 -24.03 6.53
C ASP A 43 -28.92 -23.58 5.33
N ARG A 44 -28.27 -22.42 5.41
CA ARG A 44 -27.40 -21.91 4.33
C ARG A 44 -26.00 -21.61 4.81
N ILE A 45 -25.04 -21.89 3.92
CA ILE A 45 -23.63 -21.56 4.07
C ILE A 45 -23.33 -20.36 3.18
N SER A 46 -22.66 -19.37 3.76
CA SER A 46 -22.01 -18.26 3.06
C SER A 46 -20.49 -18.49 3.02
N TYR A 47 -19.78 -17.72 2.20
CA TYR A 47 -18.33 -17.85 2.04
C TYR A 47 -17.67 -16.48 2.16
N ASP A 48 -16.55 -16.43 2.87
CA ASP A 48 -15.66 -15.29 2.88
C ASP A 48 -14.54 -15.49 1.85
N TYR A 49 -14.27 -14.43 1.09
CA TYR A 49 -13.34 -14.40 -0.03
C TYR A 49 -12.18 -13.43 0.22
N SER A 50 -11.95 -13.01 1.46
CA SER A 50 -10.86 -12.10 1.79
C SER A 50 -9.48 -12.68 1.55
N GLY A 51 -9.37 -13.99 1.34
CA GLY A 51 -8.10 -14.66 1.15
C GLY A 51 -7.25 -14.66 2.41
N GLU A 52 -6.04 -15.16 2.24
CA GLU A 52 -4.98 -15.13 3.24
C GLU A 52 -3.70 -14.60 2.63
N VAL A 53 -2.72 -14.27 3.47
CA VAL A 53 -1.39 -13.93 3.00
C VAL A 53 -0.39 -14.96 3.48
N LYS A 54 0.52 -15.38 2.59
CA LYS A 54 1.65 -16.27 2.93
C LYS A 54 2.96 -15.56 2.70
N LEU A 55 3.96 -15.88 3.51
CA LEU A 55 5.30 -15.34 3.36
C LEU A 55 5.81 -15.67 1.96
N MET A 56 6.33 -14.65 1.28
CA MET A 56 6.76 -14.77 -0.11
C MET A 56 8.16 -15.39 -0.20
N THR A 57 8.34 -16.30 -1.17
CA THR A 57 9.65 -16.84 -1.55
C THR A 57 10.37 -15.89 -2.51
N LYS A 58 11.69 -16.12 -2.70
CA LYS A 58 12.49 -15.32 -3.63
C LYS A 58 11.98 -15.48 -5.07
N GLU A 59 11.62 -16.70 -5.44
CA GLU A 59 11.16 -17.07 -6.78
C GLU A 59 9.81 -16.40 -7.11
N GLU A 60 8.86 -16.44 -6.18
CA GLU A 60 7.55 -15.76 -6.33
C GLU A 60 7.72 -14.24 -6.45
N PHE A 61 8.64 -13.64 -5.67
CA PHE A 61 8.94 -12.22 -5.81
C PHE A 61 9.54 -11.90 -7.19
N GLN A 62 10.47 -12.71 -7.66
CA GLN A 62 11.09 -12.54 -8.98
C GLN A 62 10.06 -12.67 -10.11
N GLU A 63 9.09 -13.59 -9.98
CA GLU A 63 7.98 -13.72 -10.92
C GLU A 63 7.11 -12.45 -10.94
N ILE A 64 6.79 -11.87 -9.78
CA ILE A 64 6.07 -10.58 -9.72
C ILE A 64 6.85 -9.51 -10.48
N VAL A 65 8.14 -9.34 -10.18
CA VAL A 65 8.98 -8.33 -10.85
C VAL A 65 9.05 -8.53 -12.36
N ALA A 66 9.17 -9.77 -12.84
CA ALA A 66 9.20 -10.10 -14.26
C ALA A 66 7.87 -9.80 -14.99
N ASN A 67 6.76 -9.71 -14.24
CA ASN A 67 5.42 -9.48 -14.78
C ASN A 67 4.92 -8.04 -14.60
N LEU A 68 5.70 -7.14 -13.97
CA LEU A 68 5.30 -5.74 -13.78
C LEU A 68 5.07 -5.00 -15.11
N GLY A 69 4.00 -4.22 -15.16
CA GLY A 69 3.55 -3.45 -16.31
C GLY A 69 2.68 -4.25 -17.29
N LYS A 70 2.28 -5.48 -16.94
CA LYS A 70 1.35 -6.28 -17.76
C LYS A 70 -0.12 -6.00 -17.43
N LYS A 71 -0.41 -5.40 -16.27
CA LYS A 71 -1.77 -5.10 -15.81
C LYS A 71 -2.10 -3.65 -16.12
N GLU A 72 -3.16 -3.43 -16.90
CA GLU A 72 -3.53 -2.10 -17.43
C GLU A 72 -4.13 -1.15 -16.38
N TRP A 73 -4.53 -1.67 -15.21
CA TRP A 73 -5.17 -0.86 -14.16
C TRP A 73 -4.19 -0.16 -13.21
N TYR A 74 -2.89 -0.42 -13.32
CA TYR A 74 -1.87 0.32 -12.58
C TYR A 74 -1.28 1.43 -13.45
N SER A 75 -1.11 2.61 -12.87
CA SER A 75 -0.46 3.77 -13.48
C SER A 75 1.03 3.53 -13.75
N SER A 76 1.68 2.68 -12.95
CA SER A 76 3.11 2.41 -13.07
C SER A 76 3.52 1.04 -12.54
N LYS A 77 4.74 0.62 -12.91
CA LYS A 77 5.38 -0.58 -12.36
C LYS A 77 5.70 -0.45 -10.87
N LEU A 78 5.92 0.77 -10.37
CA LEU A 78 6.18 1.00 -8.95
C LEU A 78 4.89 0.83 -8.15
N GLU A 79 3.78 1.40 -8.61
CA GLU A 79 2.47 1.18 -8.02
C GLU A 79 2.14 -0.31 -7.98
N GLU A 80 2.22 -1.00 -9.13
CA GLU A 80 1.94 -2.44 -9.22
C GLU A 80 2.82 -3.25 -8.26
N LEU A 81 4.10 -2.89 -8.12
CA LEU A 81 5.00 -3.54 -7.18
C LEU A 81 4.50 -3.36 -5.75
N LEU A 82 4.21 -2.13 -5.31
CA LEU A 82 3.81 -1.85 -3.93
C LEU A 82 2.44 -2.45 -3.58
N GLU A 83 1.52 -2.45 -4.53
CA GLU A 83 0.19 -3.07 -4.41
C GLU A 83 0.24 -4.60 -4.36
N SER A 84 1.27 -5.21 -4.97
CA SER A 84 1.44 -6.67 -4.99
C SER A 84 2.10 -7.25 -3.73
N LEU A 85 2.66 -6.40 -2.86
CA LEU A 85 3.40 -6.82 -1.67
C LEU A 85 2.59 -6.56 -0.41
N TYR A 86 2.17 -7.64 0.24
CA TYR A 86 1.38 -7.58 1.46
C TYR A 86 2.26 -7.70 2.70
N ILE A 87 1.69 -7.35 3.85
CA ILE A 87 2.17 -7.74 5.16
C ILE A 87 1.17 -8.66 5.85
N ASN A 88 1.61 -9.38 6.88
CA ASN A 88 0.73 -10.24 7.68
C ASN A 88 -0.15 -9.45 8.66
N GLN A 89 -0.87 -8.45 8.14
CA GLN A 89 -1.81 -7.60 8.87
C GLN A 89 -2.98 -7.25 7.94
N TRP A 90 -4.16 -7.09 8.53
CA TRP A 90 -5.38 -6.73 7.84
C TRP A 90 -6.27 -5.89 8.75
N THR A 91 -7.17 -5.13 8.15
CA THR A 91 -8.24 -4.40 8.84
C THR A 91 -9.59 -5.03 8.54
N ALA A 92 -10.50 -4.99 9.51
CA ALA A 92 -11.85 -5.48 9.31
C ALA A 92 -12.60 -4.59 8.30
N THR A 93 -13.35 -5.20 7.41
CA THR A 93 -14.24 -4.49 6.50
C THR A 93 -15.70 -4.87 6.75
N TYR A 94 -16.60 -4.00 6.32
CA TYR A 94 -18.04 -4.26 6.31
C TYR A 94 -18.55 -4.67 4.92
N VAL A 95 -17.64 -5.08 4.04
CA VAL A 95 -17.98 -5.59 2.70
C VAL A 95 -18.46 -7.03 2.85
N SER A 96 -19.68 -7.27 2.37
CA SER A 96 -20.30 -8.60 2.39
C SER A 96 -19.35 -9.63 1.76
N ASN A 97 -19.05 -10.70 2.50
CA ASN A 97 -18.17 -11.81 2.09
C ASN A 97 -16.69 -11.44 1.87
N CYS A 98 -16.24 -10.27 2.34
CA CYS A 98 -14.83 -9.85 2.31
C CYS A 98 -14.45 -9.18 3.63
N GLY A 99 -14.55 -9.90 4.75
CA GLY A 99 -14.40 -9.33 6.10
C GLY A 99 -13.02 -8.79 6.45
N LYS A 100 -11.98 -9.12 5.68
CA LYS A 100 -10.59 -8.66 5.85
C LYS A 100 -10.12 -7.87 4.63
N SER A 101 -9.49 -6.73 4.86
CA SER A 101 -8.68 -5.98 3.88
C SER A 101 -7.22 -6.11 4.27
N TRP A 102 -6.47 -6.91 3.50
CA TRP A 102 -5.04 -7.11 3.75
C TRP A 102 -4.24 -5.85 3.42
N ILE A 103 -3.29 -5.50 4.30
CA ILE A 103 -2.47 -4.29 4.15
C ILE A 103 -1.32 -4.59 3.19
N ASN A 104 -1.18 -3.78 2.16
CA ASN A 104 -0.06 -3.82 1.23
C ASN A 104 0.91 -2.65 1.42
N TYR A 105 2.03 -2.66 0.69
CA TYR A 105 3.07 -1.64 0.85
C TYR A 105 2.61 -0.26 0.36
N MET A 106 1.66 -0.21 -0.57
CA MET A 106 1.06 1.05 -1.02
C MET A 106 0.21 1.68 0.08
N ASN A 107 -0.59 0.87 0.80
CA ASN A 107 -1.33 1.33 1.98
C ASN A 107 -0.37 1.88 3.05
N LEU A 108 0.70 1.14 3.37
CA LEU A 108 1.70 1.61 4.34
C LEU A 108 2.40 2.89 3.91
N LEU A 109 2.62 3.08 2.61
CA LEU A 109 3.21 4.30 2.08
C LEU A 109 2.26 5.48 2.25
N GLN A 110 0.99 5.31 1.90
CA GLN A 110 -0.05 6.32 2.06
C GLN A 110 -0.15 6.74 3.53
N ASP A 111 -0.31 5.77 4.44
CA ASP A 111 -0.43 6.02 5.88
C ASP A 111 0.77 6.82 6.42
N LYS A 112 2.00 6.39 6.09
CA LYS A 112 3.22 7.07 6.56
C LYS A 112 3.42 8.44 5.92
N PHE A 113 2.96 8.62 4.68
CA PHE A 113 3.01 9.92 4.03
C PHE A 113 2.00 10.89 4.65
N ASP A 114 0.80 10.41 4.96
CA ASP A 114 -0.23 11.18 5.67
C ASP A 114 0.23 11.57 7.07
N GLU A 115 0.78 10.64 7.85
CA GLU A 115 1.42 10.93 9.14
C GLU A 115 2.51 12.02 9.02
N TRP A 116 3.34 11.93 7.97
CA TRP A 116 4.35 12.93 7.71
C TRP A 116 3.74 14.29 7.36
N LYS A 117 2.72 14.34 6.49
CA LYS A 117 2.01 15.58 6.13
C LYS A 117 1.47 16.27 7.38
N TYR A 118 0.69 15.57 8.19
CA TYR A 118 0.03 16.12 9.38
C TYR A 118 1.01 16.58 10.46
N LYS A 119 2.21 15.98 10.50
CA LYS A 119 3.26 16.41 11.43
C LYS A 119 3.99 17.68 10.99
N HIS A 120 4.06 17.96 9.68
CA HIS A 120 4.90 19.04 9.13
C HIS A 120 4.10 20.22 8.59
N PHE A 121 2.80 20.01 8.32
CA PHE A 121 1.90 21.03 7.81
C PHE A 121 0.65 21.11 8.68
N GLN A 122 0.22 22.33 8.96
CA GLN A 122 -1.07 22.58 9.58
C GLN A 122 -2.16 22.45 8.50
N LEU A 123 -2.61 21.22 8.26
CA LEU A 123 -3.68 20.91 7.29
C LEU A 123 -5.07 20.99 7.93
N TYR A 124 -5.16 20.74 9.24
CA TYR A 124 -6.40 20.79 10.01
C TYR A 124 -6.22 21.71 11.24
N ASP A 125 -7.30 22.35 11.66
CA ASP A 125 -7.37 23.04 12.95
C ASP A 125 -7.67 22.06 14.11
N GLU A 126 -7.76 22.59 15.34
CA GLU A 126 -8.04 21.81 16.55
C GLU A 126 -9.45 21.18 16.55
N ASP A 127 -10.37 21.72 15.75
CA ASP A 127 -11.74 21.25 15.58
C ASP A 127 -11.86 20.21 14.44
N GLY A 128 -10.76 19.92 13.74
CA GLY A 128 -10.70 18.98 12.63
C GLY A 128 -11.21 19.56 11.31
N ASN A 129 -11.37 20.88 11.20
CA ASN A 129 -11.69 21.51 9.93
C ASN A 129 -10.41 21.65 9.10
N GLU A 130 -10.54 21.36 7.82
CA GLU A 130 -9.47 21.54 6.85
C GLU A 130 -9.18 23.04 6.67
N VAL A 131 -7.94 23.44 6.96
CA VAL A 131 -7.50 24.83 6.86
C VAL A 131 -6.70 25.11 5.59
N ASN A 132 -6.29 24.07 4.84
CA ASN A 132 -5.49 24.23 3.63
C ASN A 132 -5.63 23.07 2.62
N GLU A 133 -6.84 22.88 2.09
CA GLU A 133 -7.17 21.87 1.07
C GLU A 133 -6.25 21.93 -0.16
N GLY A 134 -5.97 23.14 -0.65
CA GLY A 134 -5.06 23.32 -1.78
C GLY A 134 -3.61 22.89 -1.51
N LEU A 135 -3.17 22.80 -0.25
CA LEU A 135 -1.85 22.25 0.10
C LEU A 135 -1.91 20.72 0.20
N GLU A 136 -2.95 20.17 0.82
CA GLU A 136 -3.19 18.72 0.91
C GLU A 136 -3.20 18.09 -0.50
N ASP A 137 -4.00 18.65 -1.42
CA ASP A 137 -4.08 18.20 -2.81
C ASP A 137 -2.73 18.24 -3.51
N ARG A 138 -1.96 19.31 -3.32
CA ARG A 138 -0.63 19.45 -3.92
C ARG A 138 0.36 18.43 -3.39
N LEU A 139 0.31 18.10 -2.10
CA LEU A 139 1.15 17.08 -1.49
C LEU A 139 0.78 15.69 -2.00
N ASN A 140 -0.51 15.39 -2.10
CA ASN A 140 -1.01 14.14 -2.68
C ASN A 140 -0.60 14.00 -4.15
N GLN A 141 -0.70 15.07 -4.94
CA GLN A 141 -0.25 15.06 -6.32
C GLN A 141 1.26 14.78 -6.44
N ILE A 142 2.09 15.29 -5.53
CA ILE A 142 3.53 14.97 -5.53
C ILE A 142 3.76 13.47 -5.26
N LEU A 143 2.99 12.84 -4.36
CA LEU A 143 3.05 11.40 -4.13
C LEU A 143 2.65 10.62 -5.40
N TYR A 144 1.52 10.96 -6.01
CA TYR A 144 1.06 10.29 -7.23
C TYR A 144 2.05 10.46 -8.39
N ASP A 145 2.51 11.68 -8.64
CA ASP A 145 3.55 11.97 -9.65
C ASP A 145 4.81 11.13 -9.40
N PHE A 146 5.23 11.01 -8.14
CA PHE A 146 6.40 10.23 -7.77
C PHE A 146 6.19 8.75 -8.09
N ILE A 147 5.06 8.18 -7.70
CA ILE A 147 4.74 6.77 -7.94
C ILE A 147 4.66 6.48 -9.44
N GLU A 148 3.99 7.34 -10.20
CA GLU A 148 3.81 7.18 -11.65
C GLU A 148 5.15 7.23 -12.40
N ASN A 149 6.03 8.17 -12.03
CA ASN A 149 7.23 8.49 -12.81
C ASN A 149 8.53 7.87 -12.28
N THR A 150 8.51 7.19 -11.13
CA THR A 150 9.72 6.60 -10.53
C THR A 150 9.89 5.13 -10.90
N SER A 151 11.11 4.73 -11.25
CA SER A 151 11.43 3.33 -11.53
C SER A 151 11.33 2.46 -10.27
N HIS A 152 10.65 1.32 -10.41
CA HIS A 152 10.56 0.26 -9.40
C HIS A 152 11.91 -0.42 -9.08
N GLU A 153 12.90 -0.35 -9.98
CA GLU A 153 14.08 -1.21 -9.95
C GLU A 153 14.91 -1.09 -8.67
N ILE A 154 15.06 0.11 -8.11
CA ILE A 154 15.85 0.33 -6.90
C ILE A 154 15.16 -0.35 -5.70
N TYR A 155 13.83 -0.28 -5.64
CA TYR A 155 13.03 -0.88 -4.59
C TYR A 155 12.99 -2.40 -4.72
N SER A 156 12.80 -2.94 -5.93
CA SER A 156 12.95 -4.38 -6.19
C SER A 156 14.36 -4.88 -5.82
N LYS A 157 15.38 -4.09 -6.21
CA LYS A 157 16.77 -4.08 -5.72
C LYS A 157 16.87 -4.40 -4.22
N LYS A 158 16.25 -3.53 -3.43
CA LYS A 158 16.30 -3.56 -1.97
C LYS A 158 15.52 -4.74 -1.39
N ILE A 159 14.34 -5.06 -1.93
CA ILE A 159 13.50 -6.16 -1.47
C ILE A 159 14.20 -7.51 -1.70
N LEU A 160 14.81 -7.72 -2.87
CA LEU A 160 15.56 -8.94 -3.20
C LEU A 160 16.67 -9.25 -2.20
N LYS A 161 17.33 -8.23 -1.65
CA LYS A 161 18.39 -8.38 -0.65
C LYS A 161 17.90 -9.01 0.65
N LYS A 162 16.59 -9.08 0.90
CA LYS A 162 16.03 -9.76 2.08
C LYS A 162 16.22 -11.28 2.06
N TRP A 163 16.46 -11.87 0.89
CA TRP A 163 16.68 -13.31 0.73
C TRP A 163 18.14 -13.73 0.49
N GLY A 164 19.11 -12.79 0.52
CA GLY A 164 20.52 -13.07 0.18
C GLY A 164 20.85 -12.85 -1.28
#